data_AF-A0A0N4TEB9-F1
#
_entry.id   AF-A0A0N4TEB9-F1
#
_cell.length_a   1.000
_cell.length_b   1.000
_cell.length_c   1.000
_cell.angle_alpha   90.00
_cell.angle_beta   90.00
_cell.angle_gamma   90.00
#
_symmetry.space_group_name_H-M   'P 1'
#
loop_
_entity.id
_entity.type
_entity.pdbx_description
1 polymer ?
#
loop_
_entity_poly.entity_id
_entity_poly.type
_entity_poly.pdbx_seq_one_letter_code
_entity_poly.pdbx_strand_id
1 'polypeptide(L)'
;ATRSAILNSVPVTANCWVLRQDGQVVANGEVLGKLDEPIDESDCIGVAFDHVELKFYKNGVLLPLSISNVKGQVYPIIYVGDNAILDVAFRSFSYNAPVGYEEIMLEQTIL
;
A
#
# COMPACT_ATOMS: atom_id res chain seq x y z
N ALA A 1 4.73 -2.45 5.72
CA ALA A 1 5.68 -1.97 6.76
C ALA A 1 6.15 -3.13 7.62
N THR A 2 7.29 -3.04 8.30
CA THR A 2 7.73 -4.08 9.23
C THR A 2 7.02 -3.97 10.58
N ARG A 3 7.17 -4.97 11.44
CA ARG A 3 6.64 -4.95 12.82
C ARG A 3 7.23 -3.83 13.69
N SER A 4 8.37 -3.26 13.31
CA SER A 4 9.03 -2.17 14.04
C SER A 4 8.63 -0.77 13.54
N ALA A 5 7.62 -0.66 12.68
CA ALA A 5 7.08 0.63 12.28
C ALA A 5 6.40 1.33 13.47
N ILE A 6 6.59 2.66 13.57
CA ILE A 6 5.98 3.48 14.62
C ILE A 6 4.63 3.97 14.11
N LEU A 7 3.54 3.42 14.66
CA LEU A 7 2.17 3.64 14.16
C LEU A 7 1.39 4.71 14.95
N ASN A 8 2.03 5.36 15.93
CA ASN A 8 1.36 6.31 16.83
C ASN A 8 1.30 7.74 16.29
N SER A 9 1.79 7.96 15.06
CA SER A 9 1.82 9.27 14.41
C SER A 9 1.60 9.12 12.92
N VAL A 10 0.90 10.10 12.35
CA VAL A 10 0.69 10.24 10.91
C VAL A 10 1.45 11.50 10.44
N PRO A 11 2.26 11.44 9.36
CA PRO A 11 2.53 10.26 8.53
C PRO A 11 3.41 9.21 9.24
N VAL A 12 3.23 7.94 8.88
CA VAL A 12 4.16 6.87 9.26
C VAL A 12 5.42 7.02 8.42
N THR A 13 6.59 7.10 9.08
CA THR A 13 7.86 7.41 8.41
C THR A 13 8.93 6.34 8.61
N ALA A 14 8.96 5.61 9.71
CA ALA A 14 10.00 4.62 9.97
C ALA A 14 9.56 3.19 9.62
N ASN A 15 10.44 2.43 8.95
CA ASN A 15 10.26 1.01 8.61
C ASN A 15 9.01 0.71 7.76
N CYS A 16 8.70 1.61 6.82
CA CYS A 16 7.52 1.54 5.98
C CYS A 16 7.79 1.98 4.53
N TRP A 17 6.94 1.50 3.64
CA TRP A 17 6.94 1.82 2.21
C TRP A 17 5.49 2.08 1.83
N VAL A 18 5.17 3.29 1.39
CA VAL A 18 3.78 3.77 1.29
C VAL A 18 3.58 4.69 0.08
N LEU A 19 2.37 4.66 -0.47
CA LEU A 19 1.81 5.71 -1.33
C LEU A 19 0.96 6.63 -0.45
N ARG A 20 1.16 7.95 -0.57
CA ARG A 20 0.38 8.98 0.13
C ARG A 20 -0.73 9.53 -0.74
N GLN A 21 -1.74 10.14 -0.13
CA GLN A 21 -2.88 10.75 -0.83
C GLN A 21 -2.47 11.88 -1.79
N ASP A 22 -1.35 12.55 -1.51
CA ASP A 22 -0.80 13.59 -2.39
C ASP A 22 0.00 13.03 -3.57
N GLY A 23 0.02 11.70 -3.75
CA GLY A 23 0.74 11.00 -4.81
C GLY A 23 2.21 10.71 -4.51
N GLN A 24 2.73 11.09 -3.33
CA GLN A 24 4.12 10.76 -2.97
C GLN A 24 4.29 9.27 -2.69
N VAL A 25 5.31 8.68 -3.32
CA VAL A 25 5.79 7.32 -3.02
C VAL A 25 6.99 7.45 -2.09
N VAL A 26 6.88 6.87 -0.89
CA VAL A 26 7.80 7.12 0.22
C VAL A 26 8.34 5.82 0.79
N ALA A 27 9.64 5.77 1.04
CA ALA A 27 10.34 4.66 1.68
C ALA A 27 11.13 5.16 2.89
N ASN A 28 10.80 4.65 4.08
CA ASN A 28 11.46 5.04 5.34
C ASN A 28 11.55 6.56 5.56
N GLY A 29 10.50 7.29 5.15
CA GLY A 29 10.40 8.74 5.31
C GLY A 29 11.00 9.54 4.15
N GLU A 30 11.75 8.91 3.25
CA GLU A 30 12.31 9.54 2.06
C GLU A 30 11.34 9.44 0.87
N VAL A 31 11.09 10.57 0.22
CA VAL A 31 10.27 10.62 -0.99
C VAL A 31 11.09 10.09 -2.16
N LEU A 32 10.66 8.98 -2.74
CA LEU A 32 11.28 8.37 -3.91
C LEU A 32 10.79 8.98 -5.22
N GLY A 33 9.55 9.47 -5.21
CA GLY A 33 8.92 10.07 -6.38
C GLY A 33 7.50 10.53 -6.06
N LYS A 34 6.85 11.10 -7.07
CA LYS A 34 5.48 11.58 -6.98
C LYS A 34 4.73 11.22 -8.27
N LEU A 35 3.49 10.77 -8.14
CA LEU A 35 2.61 10.57 -9.28
C LEU A 35 2.26 11.92 -9.92
N ASP A 36 2.19 11.94 -11.25
CA ASP A 36 1.78 13.14 -12.00
C ASP A 36 0.26 13.36 -11.89
N GLU A 37 -0.51 12.28 -11.81
CA GLU A 37 -1.96 12.32 -11.66
C GLU A 37 -2.37 12.33 -10.17
N PRO A 38 -3.40 13.11 -9.80
CA PRO A 38 -3.92 13.12 -8.43
C PRO A 38 -4.63 11.80 -8.08
N ILE A 39 -4.78 11.55 -6.78
CA ILE A 39 -5.62 10.49 -6.22
C ILE A 39 -6.86 11.16 -5.62
N ASP A 40 -8.03 10.79 -6.13
CA ASP A 40 -9.32 11.37 -5.76
C ASP A 40 -10.11 10.42 -4.84
N GLU A 41 -11.12 10.96 -4.14
CA GLU A 41 -11.91 10.24 -3.13
C GLU A 41 -12.61 8.98 -3.68
N SER A 42 -12.99 8.98 -4.96
CA SER A 42 -13.66 7.84 -5.60
C SER A 42 -12.69 6.76 -6.12
N ASP A 43 -11.38 6.98 -6.02
CA ASP A 43 -10.39 6.08 -6.59
C ASP A 43 -10.17 4.84 -5.73
N CYS A 44 -10.03 3.69 -6.39
CA CYS A 44 -9.62 2.45 -5.76
C CYS A 44 -8.12 2.23 -5.97
N ILE A 45 -7.37 2.16 -4.86
CA ILE A 45 -5.93 1.87 -4.88
C ILE A 45 -5.69 0.38 -4.65
N GLY A 46 -5.20 -0.29 -5.70
CA GLY A 46 -4.69 -1.65 -5.62
C GLY A 46 -3.23 -1.67 -5.19
N VAL A 47 -2.84 -2.64 -4.37
CA VAL A 47 -1.47 -2.82 -3.90
C VAL A 47 -1.05 -4.27 -4.13
N ALA A 48 0.08 -4.48 -4.80
CA ALA A 48 0.63 -5.80 -5.08
C ALA A 48 2.09 -5.88 -4.65
N PHE A 49 2.49 -6.97 -4.02
CA PHE A 49 3.85 -7.16 -3.50
C PHE A 49 4.29 -8.61 -3.65
N ASP A 50 5.45 -8.84 -4.27
CA ASP A 50 6.01 -10.18 -4.59
C ASP A 50 7.36 -10.45 -3.92
N HIS A 51 7.68 -9.73 -2.83
CA HIS A 51 9.00 -9.70 -2.16
C HIS A 51 10.13 -9.01 -2.93
N VAL A 52 9.98 -8.71 -4.23
CA VAL A 52 10.96 -7.96 -5.01
C VAL A 52 10.51 -6.51 -5.16
N GLU A 53 9.24 -6.32 -5.50
CA GLU A 53 8.69 -5.03 -5.90
C GLU A 53 7.30 -4.79 -5.29
N LEU A 54 7.09 -3.58 -4.77
CA LEU A 54 5.80 -3.08 -4.32
C LEU A 54 5.22 -2.17 -5.41
N LYS A 55 4.09 -2.58 -5.96
CA LYS A 55 3.39 -1.90 -7.05
C LYS A 55 2.06 -1.34 -6.57
N PHE A 56 1.69 -0.22 -7.17
CA PHE A 56 0.42 0.45 -6.93
C PHE A 56 -0.40 0.49 -8.21
N TYR A 57 -1.72 0.38 -8.06
CA TYR A 57 -2.68 0.42 -9.14
C TYR A 57 -3.74 1.46 -8.80
N LYS A 58 -4.16 2.26 -9.77
CA LYS A 58 -5.29 3.18 -9.65
C LYS A 58 -6.41 2.65 -10.54
N ASN A 59 -7.56 2.30 -9.95
CA ASN A 59 -8.73 1.79 -10.67
C ASN A 59 -8.39 0.60 -11.59
N GLY A 60 -7.56 -0.32 -11.10
CA GLY A 60 -7.09 -1.49 -11.84
C GLY A 60 -5.95 -1.24 -12.84
N VAL A 61 -5.52 0.01 -13.05
CA VAL A 61 -4.43 0.37 -13.96
C VAL A 61 -3.12 0.53 -13.18
N LEU A 62 -2.03 -0.09 -13.67
CA LEU A 62 -0.71 -0.02 -13.05
C LEU A 62 -0.18 1.43 -13.06
N LEU A 63 0.26 1.91 -11.91
CA LEU A 63 0.92 3.21 -11.76
C LEU A 63 2.41 3.12 -12.12
N PRO A 64 3.03 4.22 -12.60
CA PRO A 64 4.40 4.20 -13.14
C PRO A 64 5.49 4.08 -12.05
N LEU A 65 5.14 4.30 -10.79
CA LEU A 65 6.08 4.22 -9.68
C LEU A 65 5.91 2.93 -8.90
N SER A 66 7.04 2.29 -8.63
CA SER A 66 7.15 1.11 -7.77
C SER A 66 8.26 1.32 -6.74
N ILE A 67 8.24 0.50 -5.69
CA ILE A 67 9.30 0.48 -4.68
C ILE A 67 9.98 -0.88 -4.73
N SER A 68 11.28 -0.87 -5.02
CA SER A 68 12.16 -2.04 -4.88
C SER A 68 12.88 -2.02 -3.52
N ASN A 69 13.56 -3.12 -3.17
CA ASN A 69 14.35 -3.23 -1.93
C ASN A 69 13.53 -3.08 -0.63
N VAL A 70 12.29 -3.58 -0.62
CA VAL A 70 11.53 -3.76 0.62
C VAL A 70 12.20 -4.86 1.44
N LYS A 71 12.57 -4.56 2.69
CA LYS A 71 13.37 -5.47 3.54
C LYS A 71 12.60 -5.97 4.75
N GLY A 72 12.85 -7.22 5.09
CA GLY A 72 12.29 -7.89 6.27
C GLY A 72 10.87 -8.41 6.05
N GLN A 73 10.30 -9.00 7.09
CA GLN A 73 8.90 -9.41 7.08
C GLN A 73 8.01 -8.17 7.16
N VAL A 74 7.12 -8.03 6.18
CA VAL A 74 6.23 -6.86 6.05
C VAL A 74 4.77 -7.25 6.12
N TYR A 75 3.97 -6.29 6.57
CA TYR A 75 2.53 -6.37 6.70
C TYR A 75 1.91 -5.17 5.96
N PRO A 76 0.70 -5.31 5.40
CA PRO A 76 -0.07 -4.16 4.91
C PRO A 76 -0.25 -3.14 6.03
N ILE A 77 -0.08 -1.86 5.72
CA ILE A 77 -0.43 -0.77 6.63
C ILE A 77 -1.25 0.26 5.89
N ILE A 78 -2.20 0.85 6.61
CA ILE A 78 -3.05 1.94 6.18
C ILE A 78 -3.02 2.95 7.31
N TYR A 79 -2.93 4.23 6.99
CA TYR A 79 -3.13 5.31 7.94
C TYR A 79 -4.03 6.37 7.31
N VAL A 80 -4.83 7.01 8.15
CA VAL A 80 -5.72 8.10 7.77
C VAL A 80 -5.43 9.31 8.64
N GLY A 81 -5.61 10.50 8.10
CA GLY A 81 -5.54 11.78 8.81
C GLY A 81 -6.80 12.59 8.55
N ASP A 82 -6.98 13.70 9.27
CA ASP A 82 -7.95 14.76 8.95
C ASP A 82 -9.37 14.28 8.58
N ASN A 83 -9.98 13.44 9.44
CA ASN A 83 -11.32 12.86 9.27
C ASN A 83 -11.51 12.01 8.00
N ALA A 84 -10.43 11.62 7.31
CA ALA A 84 -10.52 10.73 6.16
C ALA A 84 -11.06 9.36 6.56
N ILE A 85 -11.92 8.80 5.70
CA ILE A 85 -12.48 7.46 5.83
C ILE A 85 -11.95 6.64 4.66
N LEU A 86 -11.46 5.44 4.94
CA LEU A 86 -10.98 4.51 3.91
C LEU A 86 -11.53 3.12 4.19
N ASP A 87 -12.19 2.54 3.20
CA ASP A 87 -12.57 1.14 3.21
C ASP A 87 -11.44 0.28 2.64
N VAL A 88 -11.07 -0.78 3.35
CA VAL A 88 -10.02 -1.71 2.91
C VAL A 88 -10.61 -3.09 2.65
N ALA A 89 -10.32 -3.62 1.47
CA ALA A 89 -10.64 -4.99 1.08
C ALA A 89 -9.35 -5.80 0.95
N PHE A 90 -9.29 -6.93 1.65
CA PHE A 90 -8.22 -7.95 1.48
C PHE A 90 -8.68 -9.13 0.62
N ARG A 91 -9.97 -9.16 0.28
CA ARG A 91 -10.65 -10.16 -0.54
C ARG A 91 -11.83 -9.54 -1.26
N SER A 92 -12.31 -10.20 -2.32
CA SER A 92 -13.47 -9.75 -3.11
C SER A 92 -13.27 -8.34 -3.65
N PHE A 93 -12.13 -8.12 -4.32
CA PHE A 93 -11.72 -6.81 -4.81
C PHE A 93 -12.67 -6.24 -5.86
N SER A 94 -12.80 -4.90 -5.89
CA SER A 94 -13.52 -4.18 -6.95
C SER A 94 -12.87 -4.30 -8.33
N TYR A 95 -11.55 -4.54 -8.35
CA TYR A 95 -10.76 -4.84 -9.54
C TYR A 95 -9.97 -6.12 -9.28
N ASN A 96 -9.95 -7.03 -10.26
CA ASN A 96 -9.26 -8.32 -10.11
C ASN A 96 -7.78 -8.14 -9.72
N ALA A 97 -7.26 -9.09 -8.94
CA ALA A 97 -5.84 -9.14 -8.65
C ALA A 97 -5.03 -9.17 -9.97
N PRO A 98 -3.90 -8.44 -10.06
CA PRO A 98 -3.03 -8.51 -11.23
C PRO A 98 -2.53 -9.93 -11.45
N VAL A 99 -2.20 -10.27 -12.71
CA VAL A 99 -1.70 -11.60 -13.07
C VAL A 99 -0.47 -11.97 -12.22
N GLY A 100 -0.50 -13.15 -11.59
CA GLY A 100 0.57 -13.65 -10.72
C GLY A 100 0.44 -13.23 -9.26
N TYR A 101 -0.57 -12.46 -8.89
CA TYR A 101 -0.89 -12.11 -7.51
C TYR A 101 -2.24 -12.70 -7.10
N GLU A 102 -2.38 -12.95 -5.79
CA GLU A 102 -3.60 -13.47 -5.18
C GLU A 102 -3.97 -12.64 -3.94
N GLU A 103 -5.17 -12.86 -3.42
CA GLU A 103 -5.64 -12.27 -2.17
C GLU A 103 -4.74 -12.65 -0.99
N ILE A 104 -4.64 -11.77 0.02
CA ILE A 104 -3.92 -12.12 1.24
C ILE A 104 -4.69 -13.22 1.95
N MET A 105 -4.09 -14.41 2.02
CA MET A 105 -4.69 -15.54 2.73
C MET A 105 -4.72 -15.27 4.23
N LEU A 106 -5.91 -15.41 4.82
CA LEU A 106 -6.10 -15.46 6.26
C LEU A 106 -5.96 -16.93 6.70
N GLU A 107 -4.88 -17.26 7.39
CA GLU A 107 -4.80 -18.55 8.08
C GLU A 107 -5.87 -18.61 9.17
N GLN A 108 -6.82 -19.54 9.03
CA GLN A 108 -7.71 -19.91 10.10
C GLN A 108 -7.03 -20.97 10.96
N THR A 109 -6.66 -20.64 12.19
CA THR A 109 -6.33 -21.67 13.17
C THR A 109 -7.62 -22.38 13.55
N ILE A 110 -7.81 -23.59 13.04
CA ILE A 110 -8.88 -24.48 13.49
C ILE A 110 -8.43 -25.01 14.85
N LEU A 111 -9.10 -24.57 15.92
CA LEU A 111 -8.98 -25.12 17.28
C LEU A 111 -9.69 -26.48 17.37
#